data_AF-A0A2W2B839-F1
#
_entry.id   AF-A0A2W2B839-F1
#
_cell.length_a   1.000
_cell.length_b   1.000
_cell.length_c   1.000
_cell.angle_alpha   90.00
_cell.angle_beta   90.00
_cell.angle_gamma   90.00
#
_symmetry.space_group_name_H-M   'P 1'
#
loop_
_entity.id
_entity.type
_entity.pdbx_description
1 polymer ?
#
loop_
_entity_poly.entity_id
_entity_poly.type
_entity_poly.pdbx_seq_one_letter_code
_entity_poly.pdbx_strand_id
1 'polypeptide(L)'
;MTDFRTAPTDTSRPEPSGWAMGGVVFAATMMIMIGVFQALEGLAAIIDDDFYVVLPNYTFDLDVTAWGWVHLIVGVLIAVAGFYLFTGSAVAGGVAIALAMVSAISNFFFIPYYPFWSLLIIALCVFVIWSVARSGILSRT
;
A
#
# COMPACT_ATOMS: atom_id res chain seq x y z
N MET A 1 59.57 -17.15 -16.51
CA MET A 1 58.25 -17.19 -17.18
C MET A 1 57.21 -17.34 -16.09
N THR A 2 56.67 -16.23 -15.59
CA THR A 2 55.69 -16.21 -14.49
C THR A 2 54.29 -16.15 -15.09
N ASP A 3 53.49 -17.20 -14.90
CA ASP A 3 52.10 -17.24 -15.32
C ASP A 3 51.28 -16.24 -14.50
N PHE A 4 50.96 -15.10 -15.11
CA PHE A 4 49.83 -14.27 -14.69
C PHE A 4 48.53 -15.01 -15.03
N ARG A 5 48.11 -15.95 -14.17
CA ARG A 5 46.71 -16.39 -14.16
C ARG A 5 45.88 -15.19 -13.73
N THR A 6 45.33 -14.48 -14.71
CA THR A 6 44.22 -13.54 -14.52
C THR A 6 43.11 -14.30 -13.82
N ALA A 7 42.89 -14.01 -12.53
CA ALA A 7 41.68 -14.42 -11.86
C ALA A 7 40.50 -13.94 -12.74
N PRO A 8 39.52 -14.80 -13.05
CA PRO A 8 38.29 -14.33 -13.66
C PRO A 8 37.73 -13.27 -12.72
N THR A 9 37.79 -12.02 -13.14
CA THR A 9 37.01 -10.96 -12.52
C THR A 9 35.59 -11.29 -12.93
N ASP A 10 34.94 -12.15 -12.15
CA ASP A 10 33.50 -12.39 -12.24
C ASP A 10 32.82 -11.07 -11.83
N THR A 11 32.83 -10.11 -12.74
CA THR A 11 31.93 -8.97 -12.71
C THR A 11 30.60 -9.47 -13.24
N SER A 12 29.97 -10.40 -12.53
CA SER A 12 28.53 -10.51 -12.55
C SER A 12 28.00 -9.17 -12.05
N ARG A 13 27.82 -8.23 -13.00
CA ARG A 13 26.94 -7.08 -12.79
C ARG A 13 25.68 -7.69 -12.20
N PRO A 14 25.17 -7.22 -11.04
CA PRO A 14 23.93 -7.74 -10.52
C PRO A 14 22.91 -7.58 -11.63
N GLU A 15 22.51 -8.69 -12.25
CA GLU A 15 21.37 -8.75 -13.14
C GLU A 15 20.25 -7.97 -12.42
N PRO A 16 19.59 -6.99 -13.06
CA PRO A 16 18.45 -6.31 -12.45
C PRO A 16 17.49 -7.39 -11.98
N SER A 17 17.51 -7.65 -10.66
CA SER A 17 16.92 -8.85 -10.09
C SER A 17 15.46 -8.90 -10.53
N GLY A 18 15.03 -9.96 -11.23
CA GLY A 18 13.63 -10.10 -11.66
C GLY A 18 12.63 -9.91 -10.50
N TRP A 19 13.08 -10.15 -9.27
CA TRP A 19 12.38 -9.85 -8.02
C TRP A 19 12.12 -8.36 -7.77
N ALA A 20 13.07 -7.48 -8.13
CA ALA A 20 12.92 -6.03 -8.01
C ALA A 20 11.76 -5.52 -8.89
N MET A 21 11.68 -6.01 -10.12
CA MET A 21 10.63 -5.61 -11.06
C MET A 21 9.27 -6.22 -10.71
N GLY A 22 9.25 -7.50 -10.32
CA GLY A 22 8.02 -8.17 -9.86
C GLY A 22 7.42 -7.55 -8.60
N GLY A 23 8.25 -7.14 -7.64
CA GLY A 23 7.80 -6.49 -6.41
C GLY A 23 7.09 -5.15 -6.65
N VAL A 24 7.64 -4.30 -7.52
CA VAL A 24 7.00 -3.02 -7.88
C VAL A 24 5.65 -3.24 -8.56
N VAL A 25 5.57 -4.17 -9.52
CA VAL A 25 4.32 -4.47 -10.23
C VAL A 25 3.25 -5.00 -9.29
N PHE A 26 3.63 -5.91 -8.38
CA PHE A 26 2.72 -6.43 -7.36
C PHE A 26 2.22 -5.32 -6.43
N ALA A 27 3.13 -4.49 -5.89
CA ALA A 27 2.77 -3.38 -5.02
C ALA A 27 1.85 -2.37 -5.71
N ALA A 28 2.14 -2.01 -6.95
CA ALA A 28 1.33 -1.08 -7.74
C ALA A 28 -0.08 -1.61 -7.98
N THR A 29 -0.19 -2.90 -8.35
CA THR A 29 -1.48 -3.56 -8.58
C THR A 29 -2.29 -3.64 -7.29
N MET A 30 -1.66 -4.02 -6.18
CA MET A 30 -2.31 -4.06 -4.87
C MET A 30 -2.76 -2.68 -4.41
N MET A 31 -1.95 -1.63 -4.59
CA MET A 31 -2.35 -0.25 -4.28
C MET A 31 -3.62 0.14 -5.04
N ILE A 32 -3.72 -0.17 -6.34
CA ILE A 32 -4.93 0.12 -7.12
C ILE A 32 -6.14 -0.63 -6.53
N MET A 33 -5.99 -1.91 -6.21
CA MET A 33 -7.07 -2.70 -5.60
C MET A 33 -7.50 -2.14 -4.23
N ILE A 34 -6.55 -1.85 -3.34
CA ILE A 34 -6.80 -1.26 -2.02
C ILE A 34 -7.54 0.06 -2.18
N GLY A 35 -7.06 0.93 -3.08
CA GLY A 35 -7.66 2.24 -3.30
C GLY A 35 -9.10 2.15 -3.79
N VAL A 36 -9.39 1.23 -4.70
CA VAL A 36 -10.76 0.96 -5.18
C VAL A 36 -11.63 0.41 -4.05
N PHE A 37 -11.18 -0.59 -3.31
CA PHE A 37 -11.94 -1.17 -2.21
C PHE A 37 -12.26 -0.15 -1.12
N GLN A 38 -11.27 0.64 -0.73
CA GLN A 38 -11.44 1.68 0.29
C GLN A 38 -12.33 2.83 -0.21
N ALA A 39 -12.28 3.18 -1.50
CA ALA A 39 -13.17 4.17 -2.07
C ALA A 39 -14.64 3.70 -2.09
N LEU A 40 -14.88 2.42 -2.43
CA LEU A 40 -16.22 1.82 -2.40
C LEU A 40 -16.77 1.72 -0.98
N GLU A 41 -15.94 1.31 -0.01
CA GLU A 41 -16.27 1.32 1.42
C GLU A 41 -16.64 2.74 1.89
N GLY A 42 -15.81 3.73 1.56
CA GLY A 42 -16.06 5.11 1.94
C GLY A 42 -17.36 5.66 1.34
N LEU A 43 -17.63 5.35 0.07
CA LEU A 43 -18.87 5.73 -0.61
C LEU A 43 -20.09 5.06 0.03
N ALA A 44 -19.99 3.77 0.40
CA ALA A 44 -21.07 3.07 1.08
C ALA A 44 -21.38 3.73 2.44
N ALA A 45 -20.37 4.05 3.24
CA ALA A 45 -20.52 4.74 4.53
C ALA A 45 -21.07 6.18 4.41
N ILE A 46 -20.94 6.83 3.24
CA ILE A 46 -21.55 8.14 2.98
C ILE A 46 -23.02 8.00 2.57
N ILE A 47 -23.37 6.96 1.82
CA ILE A 47 -24.71 6.77 1.25
C ILE A 47 -25.68 6.16 2.26
N ASP A 48 -25.21 5.24 3.11
CA ASP A 48 -26.07 4.45 4.01
C ASP A 48 -25.37 4.27 5.38
N ASP A 49 -25.84 5.03 6.38
CA ASP A 49 -25.32 5.06 7.74
C ASP A 49 -25.96 4.01 8.67
N ASP A 50 -27.04 3.35 8.25
CA ASP A 50 -27.81 2.36 9.04
C ASP A 50 -27.21 0.93 9.04
N PHE A 51 -26.19 0.65 8.23
CA PHE A 51 -25.57 -0.69 8.13
C PHE A 51 -24.43 -0.96 9.13
N TYR A 52 -23.95 0.05 9.86
CA TYR A 52 -22.77 -0.09 10.73
C TYR A 52 -23.15 -0.30 12.19
N VAL A 53 -22.47 -1.24 12.85
CA VAL A 53 -22.68 -1.51 14.27
C VAL A 53 -22.04 -0.38 15.09
N VAL A 54 -22.85 0.57 15.53
CA VAL A 54 -22.39 1.64 16.44
C VAL A 54 -22.29 1.06 17.86
N LEU A 55 -21.06 0.88 18.37
CA LEU A 55 -20.87 0.56 19.79
C LEU A 55 -21.10 1.83 20.63
N PRO A 56 -21.98 1.82 21.65
CA PRO A 56 -22.14 2.97 22.52
C PRO A 56 -20.83 3.29 23.28
N ASN A 57 -20.40 4.56 23.24
CA ASN A 57 -19.25 5.12 23.97
C ASN A 57 -17.85 4.82 23.38
N TYR A 58 -17.66 4.90 22.07
CA TYR A 58 -16.31 4.87 21.50
C TYR A 58 -15.66 6.26 21.53
N THR A 59 -14.46 6.38 22.09
CA THR A 59 -13.77 7.69 22.26
C THR A 59 -13.45 8.40 20.94
N PHE A 60 -13.44 7.67 19.82
CA PHE A 60 -13.33 8.21 18.47
C PHE A 60 -14.64 8.02 17.67
N ASP A 61 -15.79 8.23 18.32
CA ASP A 61 -17.12 8.33 17.68
C ASP A 61 -17.15 9.54 16.72
N LEU A 62 -16.43 9.44 15.62
CA LEU A 62 -16.69 10.24 14.45
C LEU A 62 -17.90 9.61 13.75
N ASP A 63 -18.85 10.46 13.32
CA ASP A 63 -19.99 10.01 12.52
C ASP A 63 -19.51 9.10 11.38
N VAL A 64 -20.23 8.01 11.11
CA VAL A 64 -19.88 7.02 10.08
C VAL A 64 -19.64 7.69 8.72
N THR A 65 -20.42 8.75 8.41
CA THR A 65 -20.24 9.58 7.22
C THR A 65 -18.87 10.28 7.16
N ALA A 66 -18.33 10.73 8.29
CA ALA A 66 -17.00 11.36 8.35
C ALA A 66 -15.90 10.33 8.03
N TRP A 67 -16.00 9.12 8.57
CA TRP A 67 -15.13 8.01 8.18
C TRP A 67 -15.28 7.66 6.70
N GLY A 68 -16.52 7.70 6.17
CA GLY A 68 -16.77 7.50 4.76
C GLY A 68 -15.97 8.44 3.85
N TRP A 69 -15.93 9.73 4.18
CA TRP A 69 -15.11 10.70 3.44
C TRP A 69 -13.60 10.43 3.56
N VAL A 70 -13.13 10.05 4.75
CA VAL A 70 -11.71 9.69 4.98
C VAL A 70 -11.32 8.51 4.08
N HIS A 71 -12.10 7.42 4.10
CA HIS A 71 -11.83 6.23 3.30
C HIS A 71 -11.94 6.53 1.80
N LEU A 72 -12.90 7.34 1.38
CA LEU A 72 -13.07 7.73 -0.03
C LEU A 72 -11.85 8.50 -0.56
N ILE A 73 -11.44 9.55 0.13
CA ILE A 73 -10.32 10.40 -0.32
C ILE A 73 -9.01 9.61 -0.27
N VAL A 74 -8.74 8.90 0.82
CA VAL A 74 -7.53 8.09 0.98
C VAL A 74 -7.48 6.99 -0.09
N GLY A 75 -8.60 6.30 -0.34
CA GLY A 75 -8.71 5.28 -1.38
C GLY A 75 -8.37 5.80 -2.77
N VAL A 76 -8.91 6.96 -3.16
CA VAL A 76 -8.59 7.60 -4.44
C VAL A 76 -7.11 7.94 -4.55
N LEU A 77 -6.52 8.54 -3.51
CA LEU A 77 -5.09 8.88 -3.49
C LEU A 77 -4.19 7.64 -3.62
N ILE A 78 -4.55 6.55 -2.93
CA ILE A 78 -3.84 5.26 -3.02
C ILE A 78 -3.92 4.70 -4.44
N ALA A 79 -5.11 4.70 -5.05
CA ALA A 79 -5.27 4.19 -6.42
C ALA A 79 -4.39 4.96 -7.42
N VAL A 80 -4.40 6.30 -7.33
CA VAL A 80 -3.56 7.17 -8.18
C VAL A 80 -2.07 6.92 -7.92
N ALA A 81 -1.65 6.80 -6.66
CA ALA A 81 -0.27 6.48 -6.32
C ALA A 81 0.16 5.10 -6.82
N GLY A 82 -0.75 4.12 -6.83
CA GLY A 82 -0.52 2.80 -7.41
C GLY A 82 -0.18 2.87 -8.90
N PHE A 83 -0.90 3.69 -9.68
CA PHE A 83 -0.53 3.94 -11.08
C PHE A 83 0.85 4.59 -11.21
N TYR A 84 1.16 5.57 -10.35
CA TYR A 84 2.45 6.25 -10.38
C TYR A 84 3.62 5.32 -9.98
N LEU A 85 3.37 4.29 -9.18
CA LEU A 85 4.39 3.33 -8.74
C LEU A 85 4.95 2.50 -9.91
N PHE A 86 4.19 2.30 -10.99
CA PHE A 86 4.69 1.65 -12.22
C PHE A 86 5.85 2.40 -12.89
N THR A 87 6.07 3.69 -12.57
CA THR A 87 7.23 4.44 -13.07
C THR A 87 8.56 3.92 -12.53
N GLY A 88 8.55 3.12 -11.46
CA GLY A 88 9.78 2.64 -10.82
C GLY A 88 10.57 3.74 -10.10
N SER A 89 9.94 4.89 -9.82
CA SER A 89 10.56 6.01 -9.10
C SER A 89 10.70 5.74 -7.59
N ALA A 90 11.87 6.04 -7.02
CA ALA A 90 12.10 5.96 -5.58
C ALA A 90 11.12 6.82 -4.77
N VAL A 91 10.76 8.00 -5.30
CA VAL A 91 9.75 8.88 -4.69
C VAL A 91 8.37 8.21 -4.70
N ALA A 92 8.01 7.54 -5.80
CA ALA A 92 6.75 6.79 -5.87
C ALA A 92 6.71 5.66 -4.82
N GLY A 93 7.83 4.97 -4.62
CA GLY A 93 7.97 3.97 -3.55
C GLY A 93 7.75 4.55 -2.15
N GLY A 94 8.38 5.70 -1.86
CA GLY A 94 8.19 6.38 -0.58
C GLY A 94 6.74 6.82 -0.34
N VAL A 95 6.09 7.40 -1.36
CA VAL A 95 4.68 7.80 -1.30
C VAL A 95 3.76 6.59 -1.12
N ALA A 96 4.03 5.47 -1.81
CA ALA A 96 3.24 4.25 -1.67
C ALA A 96 3.28 3.70 -0.24
N ILE A 97 4.45 3.66 0.40
CA ILE A 97 4.58 3.23 1.80
C ILE A 97 3.82 4.17 2.73
N ALA A 98 3.97 5.50 2.54
CA ALA A 98 3.28 6.48 3.37
C ALA A 98 1.76 6.32 3.29
N LEU A 99 1.20 6.20 2.08
CA LEU A 99 -0.23 6.04 1.89
C LEU A 99 -0.75 4.69 2.39
N ALA A 100 0.02 3.61 2.24
CA ALA A 100 -0.34 2.30 2.81
C ALA A 100 -0.40 2.35 4.35
N MET A 101 0.51 3.10 5.01
CA MET A 101 0.43 3.31 6.45
C MET A 101 -0.80 4.12 6.86
N VAL A 102 -1.11 5.20 6.14
CA VAL A 102 -2.32 6.01 6.40
C VAL A 102 -3.58 5.15 6.25
N SER A 103 -3.64 4.32 5.21
CA SER A 103 -4.76 3.39 5.00
C SER A 103 -4.89 2.38 6.14
N ALA A 104 -3.77 1.75 6.55
CA ALA A 104 -3.77 0.77 7.63
C ALA A 104 -4.22 1.39 8.96
N ILE A 105 -3.76 2.60 9.28
CA ILE A 105 -4.17 3.32 10.50
C ILE A 105 -5.65 3.70 10.44
N SER A 106 -6.13 4.20 9.28
CA SER A 106 -7.56 4.54 9.11
C SER A 106 -8.44 3.30 9.32
N ASN A 107 -8.06 2.17 8.71
CA ASN A 107 -8.76 0.91 8.90
C ASN A 107 -8.65 0.37 10.33
N PHE A 108 -7.54 0.59 11.03
CA PHE A 108 -7.44 0.21 12.43
C PHE A 108 -8.49 0.90 13.30
N PHE A 109 -8.71 2.20 13.08
CA PHE A 109 -9.79 2.94 13.76
C PHE A 109 -11.19 2.52 13.28
N PHE A 110 -11.29 1.97 12.07
CA PHE A 110 -12.55 1.48 11.51
C PHE A 110 -12.93 0.05 11.94
N ILE A 111 -12.03 -0.67 12.64
CA ILE A 111 -12.28 -2.03 13.15
C ILE A 111 -13.60 -2.17 13.93
N PRO A 112 -13.98 -1.25 14.84
CA PRO A 112 -15.24 -1.36 15.58
C PRO A 112 -16.48 -1.33 14.69
N TYR A 113 -16.41 -0.67 13.53
CA TYR A 113 -17.53 -0.52 12.59
C TYR A 113 -17.60 -1.72 11.64
N TYR A 114 -16.47 -2.14 11.05
CA TYR A 114 -16.43 -3.29 10.14
C TYR A 114 -15.10 -4.08 10.24
N PRO A 115 -14.97 -5.03 11.19
CA PRO A 115 -13.68 -5.60 11.57
C PRO A 115 -13.05 -6.48 10.49
N PHE A 116 -13.84 -7.33 9.82
CA PHE A 116 -13.30 -8.24 8.80
C PHE A 116 -12.79 -7.47 7.57
N TRP A 117 -13.50 -6.42 7.16
CA TRP A 117 -13.09 -5.56 6.06
C TRP A 117 -11.81 -4.78 6.42
N SER A 118 -11.81 -4.17 7.60
CA SER A 118 -10.65 -3.44 8.13
C SER A 118 -9.40 -4.32 8.18
N LEU A 119 -9.51 -5.55 8.71
CA LEU A 119 -8.40 -6.49 8.77
C LEU A 119 -7.90 -6.92 7.39
N LEU A 120 -8.79 -7.11 6.42
CA LEU A 120 -8.41 -7.39 5.04
C LEU A 120 -7.55 -6.25 4.48
N ILE A 121 -8.02 -5.00 4.56
CA ILE A 121 -7.28 -3.85 4.02
C ILE A 121 -5.93 -3.66 4.72
N ILE A 122 -5.89 -3.80 6.06
CA ILE A 122 -4.62 -3.74 6.82
C ILE A 122 -3.63 -4.80 6.34
N ALA A 123 -4.08 -6.04 6.12
CA ALA A 123 -3.22 -7.11 5.62
C ALA A 123 -2.65 -6.78 4.23
N LEU A 124 -3.49 -6.27 3.32
CA LEU A 124 -3.04 -5.85 1.98
C LEU A 124 -2.02 -4.69 2.06
N CYS A 125 -2.21 -3.74 2.98
CA CYS A 125 -1.25 -2.65 3.22
C CYS A 125 0.12 -3.18 3.66
N VAL A 126 0.16 -4.17 4.55
CA VAL A 126 1.41 -4.82 4.97
C VAL A 126 2.11 -5.49 3.80
N PHE A 127 1.38 -6.17 2.92
CA PHE A 127 1.95 -6.77 1.70
C PHE A 127 2.53 -5.73 0.74
N VAL A 128 1.84 -4.59 0.55
CA VAL A 128 2.37 -3.48 -0.25
C VAL A 128 3.68 -2.97 0.33
N ILE A 129 3.71 -2.65 1.64
CA ILE A 129 4.89 -2.12 2.31
C ILE A 129 6.06 -3.10 2.18
N TRP A 130 5.82 -4.38 2.46
CA TRP A 130 6.81 -5.43 2.32
C TRP A 130 7.35 -5.53 0.88
N SER A 131 6.47 -5.49 -0.11
CA SER A 131 6.84 -5.60 -1.52
C SER A 131 7.66 -4.40 -1.99
N VAL A 132 7.24 -3.17 -1.64
CA VAL A 132 8.00 -1.95 -1.97
C VAL A 132 9.38 -1.98 -1.29
N ALA A 133 9.44 -2.33 0.00
CA ALA A 133 10.70 -2.41 0.74
C ALA A 133 11.68 -3.44 0.14
N ARG A 134 11.17 -4.56 -0.38
CA ARG A 134 11.98 -5.63 -1.01
C ARG A 134 12.30 -5.37 -2.47
N SER A 135 11.58 -4.47 -3.14
CA SER A 135 11.76 -4.20 -4.57
C SER A 135 13.08 -3.50 -4.93
N GLY A 136 13.79 -2.91 -3.96
CA GLY A 136 14.99 -2.12 -4.22
C GLY A 136 14.72 -0.78 -4.94
N ILE A 137 13.46 -0.37 -5.08
CA ILE A 137 13.09 0.92 -5.70
C ILE A 137 13.62 2.11 -4.89
N LEU A 138 13.71 1.98 -3.56
CA LEU A 138 14.13 3.05 -2.64
C LEU A 138 15.64 3.30 -2.66
N SER A 139 16.44 2.36 -3.15
CA SER A 139 17.91 2.47 -3.19
C SER A 139 18.45 3.04 -4.50
N ARG A 140 17.57 3.56 -5.38
CA ARG A 140 17.94 4.06 -6.72
C ARG A 140 18.15 5.58 -6.79
N THR A 141 18.40 6.23 -5.65
CA THR A 141 18.58 7.69 -5.53
C THR A 141 20.01 8.14 -5.76
#